data_AF-A0A495QAA9-F1
#
_entry.id   AF-A0A495QAA9-F1
#
_cell.length_a   1.000
_cell.length_b   1.000
_cell.length_c   1.000
_cell.angle_alpha   90.00
_cell.angle_beta   90.00
_cell.angle_gamma   90.00
#
_symmetry.space_group_name_H-M   'P 1'
#
loop_
_entity.id
_entity.type
_entity.pdbx_description
1 polymer ?
#
loop_
_entity_poly.entity_id
_entity_poly.type
_entity_poly.pdbx_seq_one_letter_code
_entity_poly.pdbx_strand_id
1 'polypeptide(L)'
;MAIAVGAAVVTVIAGAVVAVMVSGGEEPSGKPVSPTRVAAPPAWSLKAGEWLTSGKGMRYDGTMTVGGRPVQAHLRVTPAGSATGTLTAGALRADVVAVDGVTYVKASPVFWRDYIGETRQPDYYAGRWAKAPASLPGFDIPGVLGPKAIAQALTRASKKTPTENVNGVPAYRVDTAGADYLLSKAAPHRLLSVRPAGRTSPRFAAAPVVAPATLFAELRPRVAGLGGAADPGLRFQPGTLTFHNCDRNTNGCTVSVPATLSSPSGKVPAGARAALRAAITSRGRPLGSCRTSEQVPSGRALTLRCTVTSGLWRGWVRRALDNPGSYPYEATAHVIGEAVGAQDVPKLLSLVDRERRAVLRPKPNTPGPSGSSRPDAARSATPSGP
;
A
#
# COMPACT_ATOMS: atom_id res chain seq x y z
N MET A 1 -1.49 -48.98 34.46
CA MET A 1 -1.14 -48.46 35.80
C MET A 1 -1.21 -46.94 35.72
N ALA A 2 -2.11 -46.33 36.51
CA ALA A 2 -2.40 -44.89 36.68
C ALA A 2 -2.73 -44.04 35.42
N ILE A 3 -4.01 -43.70 35.31
CA ILE A 3 -4.62 -42.69 34.43
C ILE A 3 -4.56 -41.33 35.14
N ALA A 4 -4.25 -40.24 34.43
CA ALA A 4 -4.70 -38.90 34.83
C ALA A 4 -4.88 -37.99 33.60
N VAL A 5 -6.15 -37.70 33.33
CA VAL A 5 -6.69 -36.77 32.34
C VAL A 5 -6.44 -35.33 32.79
N GLY A 6 -5.96 -34.44 31.92
CA GLY A 6 -5.80 -33.01 32.18
C GLY A 6 -6.39 -32.19 31.03
N ALA A 7 -7.61 -31.68 31.25
CA ALA A 7 -8.36 -30.85 30.32
C ALA A 7 -7.83 -29.41 30.25
N ALA A 8 -7.93 -28.82 29.05
CA ALA A 8 -7.62 -27.42 28.75
C ALA A 8 -8.86 -26.54 28.85
N VAL A 9 -8.78 -25.37 29.51
CA VAL A 9 -9.63 -24.19 29.22
C VAL A 9 -8.93 -22.87 29.60
N VAL A 10 -8.65 -22.07 28.56
CA VAL A 10 -8.87 -20.62 28.37
C VAL A 10 -8.91 -19.71 29.60
N THR A 11 -7.97 -18.76 29.68
CA THR A 11 -8.06 -17.57 30.54
C THR A 11 -8.35 -16.32 29.69
N VAL A 12 -9.56 -15.79 29.84
CA VAL A 12 -9.98 -14.45 29.43
C VAL A 12 -9.53 -13.47 30.50
N ILE A 13 -8.64 -12.53 30.19
CA ILE A 13 -8.30 -11.44 31.11
C ILE A 13 -9.24 -10.27 30.82
N ALA A 14 -10.36 -10.24 31.55
CA ALA A 14 -11.12 -9.02 31.80
C ALA A 14 -10.67 -8.50 33.17
N GLY A 15 -9.96 -7.37 33.18
CA GLY A 15 -9.46 -6.75 34.40
C GLY A 15 -10.61 -6.18 35.24
N ALA A 16 -10.98 -6.91 36.28
CA ALA A 16 -11.83 -6.45 37.36
C ALA A 16 -11.00 -5.66 38.38
N VAL A 17 -11.54 -4.50 38.79
CA VAL A 17 -11.04 -3.67 39.90
C VAL A 17 -11.27 -4.44 41.19
N VAL A 18 -10.19 -4.83 41.88
CA VAL A 18 -10.27 -5.35 43.25
C VAL A 18 -9.81 -4.24 44.19
N ALA A 19 -10.77 -3.70 44.96
CA ALA A 19 -10.49 -2.89 46.12
C ALA A 19 -10.08 -3.82 47.28
N VAL A 20 -8.81 -3.76 47.68
CA VAL A 20 -8.33 -4.43 48.89
C VAL A 20 -8.31 -3.40 50.01
N MET A 21 -9.19 -3.57 51.00
CA MET A 21 -9.08 -2.90 52.29
C MET A 21 -8.24 -3.81 53.20
N VAL A 22 -7.01 -3.38 53.51
CA VAL A 22 -6.22 -3.91 54.63
C VAL A 22 -5.83 -2.73 55.50
N SER A 23 -6.21 -2.86 56.77
CA SER A 23 -5.92 -2.00 57.90
C SER A 23 -4.46 -2.10 58.34
N GLY A 24 -3.83 -0.96 58.64
CA GLY A 24 -2.80 -0.83 59.67
C GLY A 24 -1.35 -0.66 59.19
N GLY A 25 -0.76 0.49 59.54
CA GLY A 25 0.68 0.63 59.81
C GLY A 25 1.55 1.22 58.70
N GLU A 26 2.14 2.38 59.02
CA GLU A 26 3.23 3.11 58.32
C GLU A 26 2.89 3.82 57.00
N GLU A 27 2.86 5.16 57.07
CA GLU A 27 2.74 6.09 55.96
C GLU A 27 3.99 6.05 55.04
N PRO A 28 3.87 5.68 53.76
CA PRO A 28 4.71 6.23 52.73
C PRO A 28 4.01 7.50 52.22
N SER A 29 4.64 8.66 52.42
CA SER A 29 4.26 9.92 51.80
C SER A 29 4.55 9.89 50.29
N GLY A 30 3.84 9.02 49.57
CA GLY A 30 3.80 8.99 48.12
C GLY A 30 2.77 10.00 47.64
N LYS A 31 3.22 11.17 47.16
CA LYS A 31 2.36 12.12 46.45
C LYS A 31 1.60 11.35 45.35
N PRO A 32 0.26 11.46 45.27
CA PRO A 32 -0.49 10.83 44.20
C PRO A 32 0.05 11.35 42.87
N VAL A 33 0.58 10.46 42.04
CA VAL A 33 0.96 10.76 40.67
C VAL A 33 -0.32 11.14 39.96
N SER A 34 -0.57 12.44 39.89
CA SER A 34 -1.68 12.98 39.12
C SER A 34 -1.52 12.47 37.69
N PRO A 35 -2.56 11.83 37.10
CA PRO A 35 -2.48 11.39 35.72
C PRO A 35 -2.14 12.61 34.88
N THR A 36 -0.98 12.57 34.23
CA THR A 36 -0.50 13.68 33.42
C THR A 36 -1.53 13.92 32.33
N ARG A 37 -2.38 14.94 32.51
CA ARG A 37 -3.42 15.30 31.56
C ARG A 37 -2.70 15.68 30.26
N VAL A 38 -2.78 14.79 29.26
CA VAL A 38 -2.23 15.07 27.94
C VAL A 38 -2.84 16.37 27.45
N ALA A 39 -2.00 17.37 27.22
CA ALA A 39 -2.45 18.67 26.77
C ALA A 39 -3.20 18.52 25.43
N ALA A 40 -4.36 19.16 25.31
CA ALA A 40 -5.12 19.13 24.06
C ALA A 40 -4.29 19.74 22.90
N PRO A 41 -4.42 19.20 21.68
CA PRO A 41 -3.73 19.73 20.51
C PRO A 41 -4.14 21.18 20.22
N PRO A 42 -3.25 22.01 19.66
CA PRO A 42 -3.58 23.34 19.18
C PRO A 42 -4.69 23.31 18.12
N ALA A 43 -5.59 24.30 18.14
CA ALA A 43 -6.68 24.39 17.17
C ALA A 43 -6.22 24.46 15.69
N TRP A 44 -5.03 25.02 15.43
CA TRP A 44 -4.47 25.09 14.09
C TRP A 44 -4.16 23.70 13.52
N SER A 45 -3.72 22.76 14.36
CA SER A 45 -3.28 21.43 13.90
C SER A 45 -4.47 20.55 13.54
N LEU A 46 -5.58 20.68 14.28
CA LEU A 46 -6.85 20.04 13.95
C LEU A 46 -7.42 20.55 12.62
N LYS A 47 -7.48 21.88 12.43
CA LYS A 47 -7.94 22.50 11.17
C LYS A 47 -7.07 22.09 9.97
N ALA A 48 -5.76 22.01 10.15
CA ALA A 48 -4.84 21.55 9.13
C ALA A 48 -5.11 20.07 8.75
N GLY A 49 -5.33 19.21 9.75
CA GLY A 49 -5.70 17.81 9.55
C GLY A 49 -7.02 17.67 8.77
N GLU A 50 -8.06 18.41 9.17
CA GLU A 50 -9.35 18.43 8.46
C GLU A 50 -9.21 18.88 7.01
N TRP A 51 -8.41 19.92 6.74
CA TRP A 51 -8.15 20.40 5.38
C TRP A 51 -7.45 19.33 4.52
N LEU A 52 -6.47 18.61 5.08
CA LEU A 52 -5.79 17.52 4.40
C LEU A 52 -6.74 16.38 4.02
N THR A 53 -7.65 15.99 4.93
CA THR A 53 -8.56 14.85 4.72
C THR A 53 -9.82 15.17 3.93
N SER A 54 -10.21 16.45 3.83
CA SER A 54 -11.40 16.89 3.08
C SER A 54 -11.09 17.49 1.71
N GLY A 55 -9.80 17.64 1.38
CA GLY A 55 -9.33 18.27 0.15
C GLY A 55 -9.39 17.37 -1.09
N LYS A 56 -8.65 17.76 -2.14
CA LYS A 56 -8.53 17.03 -3.41
C LYS A 56 -7.42 15.97 -3.42
N GLY A 57 -6.70 15.82 -2.31
CA GLY A 57 -5.47 15.05 -2.21
C GLY A 57 -4.21 15.92 -2.30
N MET A 58 -3.06 15.28 -2.13
CA MET A 58 -1.74 15.92 -2.09
C MET A 58 -0.82 15.38 -3.18
N ARG A 59 -0.03 16.27 -3.77
CA ARG A 59 1.10 15.98 -4.64
C ARG A 59 2.38 16.11 -3.81
N TYR A 60 3.29 15.16 -4.00
CA TYR A 60 4.61 15.15 -3.39
C TYR A 60 5.67 15.04 -4.47
N ASP A 61 6.58 16.01 -4.51
CA ASP A 61 7.73 16.03 -5.41
C ASP A 61 8.99 16.11 -4.56
N GLY A 62 9.94 15.22 -4.77
CA GLY A 62 11.13 15.20 -3.94
C GLY A 62 12.13 14.13 -4.31
N THR A 63 13.24 14.12 -3.60
CA THR A 63 14.26 13.09 -3.75
C THR A 63 14.25 12.22 -2.50
N MET A 64 14.30 10.91 -2.70
CA MET A 64 14.47 9.90 -1.66
C MET A 64 15.73 9.08 -1.94
N THR A 65 16.20 8.34 -0.94
CA THR A 65 17.32 7.42 -1.11
C THR A 65 16.81 6.00 -1.11
N VAL A 66 17.12 5.24 -2.16
CA VAL A 66 16.75 3.84 -2.32
C VAL A 66 18.02 3.05 -2.62
N GLY A 67 18.32 2.02 -1.82
CA GLY A 67 19.58 1.27 -1.95
C GLY A 67 20.84 2.14 -1.81
N GLY A 68 20.78 3.21 -1.02
CA GLY A 68 21.88 4.17 -0.85
C GLY A 68 22.06 5.17 -1.99
N ARG A 69 21.17 5.18 -2.99
CA ARG A 69 21.24 6.06 -4.17
C ARG A 69 20.05 7.01 -4.25
N PRO A 70 20.23 8.25 -4.76
CA PRO A 70 19.13 9.20 -4.91
C PRO A 70 18.16 8.74 -6.01
N VAL A 71 16.87 8.90 -5.72
CA VAL A 71 15.74 8.59 -6.59
C VAL A 71 14.74 9.73 -6.50
N GLN A 72 14.41 10.32 -7.63
CA GLN A 72 13.38 11.34 -7.73
C GLN A 72 12.00 10.69 -7.66
N ALA A 73 11.12 11.22 -6.83
CA ALA A 73 9.78 10.71 -6.62
C ALA A 73 8.75 11.80 -6.93
N HIS A 74 7.76 11.43 -7.74
CA HIS A 74 6.62 12.25 -8.12
C HIS A 74 5.35 11.47 -7.80
N LEU A 75 4.69 11.82 -6.70
CA LEU A 75 3.56 11.08 -6.16
C LEU A 75 2.33 11.98 -6.07
N ARG A 76 1.16 11.40 -6.31
CA ARG A 76 -0.14 12.01 -6.00
C ARG A 76 -0.92 11.04 -5.12
N VAL A 77 -1.45 11.55 -4.02
CA VAL A 77 -2.12 10.79 -2.96
C VAL A 77 -3.53 11.36 -2.78
N THR A 78 -4.54 10.51 -2.80
CA THR A 78 -5.93 10.87 -2.53
C THR A 78 -6.11 11.21 -1.04
N PRO A 79 -7.21 11.88 -0.65
CA PRO A 79 -7.51 12.11 0.76
C PRO A 79 -7.60 10.82 1.60
N ALA A 80 -8.01 9.71 0.98
CA ALA A 80 -8.12 8.41 1.63
C ALA A 80 -6.78 7.64 1.71
N GLY A 81 -5.74 8.11 1.04
CA GLY A 81 -4.39 7.53 1.09
C GLY A 81 -4.04 6.62 -0.07
N SER A 82 -4.93 6.38 -1.04
CA SER A 82 -4.56 5.74 -2.30
C SER A 82 -3.62 6.65 -3.09
N ALA A 83 -2.64 6.09 -3.80
CA ALA A 83 -1.60 6.88 -4.45
C ALA A 83 -1.23 6.35 -5.83
N THR A 84 -0.77 7.25 -6.70
CA THR A 84 -0.15 6.92 -7.98
C THR A 84 1.02 7.85 -8.23
N GLY A 85 2.07 7.35 -8.88
CA GLY A 85 3.22 8.18 -9.19
C GLY A 85 4.38 7.40 -9.78
N THR A 86 5.54 8.03 -9.82
CA THR A 86 6.75 7.42 -10.39
C THR A 86 7.98 7.71 -9.58
N LEU A 87 8.92 6.78 -9.65
CA LEU A 87 10.29 6.92 -9.17
C LEU A 87 11.22 6.97 -10.38
N THR A 88 12.19 7.86 -10.37
CA THR A 88 13.16 8.04 -11.45
C THR A 88 14.56 8.07 -10.88
N ALA A 89 15.44 7.25 -11.42
CA ALA A 89 16.83 7.13 -11.01
C ALA A 89 17.73 7.16 -12.26
N GLY A 90 18.23 8.34 -12.61
CA GLY A 90 18.85 8.57 -13.91
C GLY A 90 17.86 8.28 -15.05
N ALA A 91 18.23 7.40 -15.97
CA ALA A 91 17.36 6.94 -17.06
C ALA A 91 16.34 5.86 -16.65
N LEU A 92 16.46 5.30 -15.44
CA LEU A 92 15.58 4.23 -14.97
C LEU A 92 14.31 4.80 -14.35
N ARG A 93 13.19 4.13 -14.60
CA ARG A 93 11.87 4.53 -14.09
C ARG A 93 11.16 3.35 -13.47
N ALA A 94 10.42 3.63 -12.39
CA ALA A 94 9.46 2.72 -11.80
C ALA A 94 8.10 3.42 -11.63
N ASP A 95 7.03 2.70 -11.91
CA ASP A 95 5.68 3.12 -11.57
C ASP A 95 5.32 2.69 -10.15
N VAL A 96 4.55 3.53 -9.46
CA VAL A 96 4.09 3.32 -8.10
C VAL A 96 2.58 3.40 -8.05
N VAL A 97 1.98 2.50 -7.29
CA VAL A 97 0.58 2.57 -6.88
C VAL A 97 0.44 2.15 -5.43
N ALA A 98 -0.33 2.89 -4.63
CA ALA A 98 -0.73 2.47 -3.30
C ALA A 98 -2.25 2.38 -3.23
N VAL A 99 -2.78 1.29 -2.68
CA VAL A 99 -4.22 1.07 -2.49
C VAL A 99 -4.42 0.11 -1.32
N ASP A 100 -5.46 0.35 -0.53
CA ASP A 100 -5.79 -0.46 0.66
C ASP A 100 -4.61 -0.60 1.64
N GLY A 101 -3.84 0.48 1.81
CA GLY A 101 -2.69 0.51 2.71
C GLY A 101 -1.43 -0.22 2.20
N VAL A 102 -1.44 -0.76 0.99
CA VAL A 102 -0.30 -1.49 0.41
C VAL A 102 0.26 -0.73 -0.78
N THR A 103 1.58 -0.56 -0.81
CA THR A 103 2.30 0.04 -1.94
C THR A 103 2.86 -1.04 -2.86
N TYR A 104 2.72 -0.83 -4.17
CA TYR A 104 3.22 -1.66 -5.25
C TYR A 104 4.10 -0.84 -6.19
N VAL A 105 5.10 -1.52 -6.75
CA VAL A 105 6.07 -0.95 -7.69
C VAL A 105 6.13 -1.83 -8.93
N LYS A 106 6.19 -1.20 -10.10
CA LYS A 106 6.50 -1.86 -11.38
C LYS A 106 7.72 -1.18 -11.98
N ALA A 107 8.81 -1.94 -12.12
CA ALA A 107 10.09 -1.41 -12.58
C ALA A 107 10.82 -2.41 -13.49
N SER A 108 11.82 -1.93 -14.22
CA SER A 108 12.69 -2.78 -15.04
C SER A 108 13.57 -3.70 -14.18
N PRO A 109 14.13 -4.79 -14.74
CA PRO A 109 15.05 -5.66 -14.01
C PRO A 109 16.25 -4.90 -13.43
N VAL A 110 16.78 -3.94 -14.20
CA VAL A 110 17.90 -3.07 -13.81
C VAL A 110 17.54 -2.25 -12.58
N PHE A 111 16.34 -1.66 -12.53
CA PHE A 111 15.90 -0.89 -11.35
C PHE A 111 15.80 -1.77 -10.10
N TRP A 112 15.21 -2.97 -10.21
CA TRP A 112 15.09 -3.89 -9.08
C TRP A 112 16.45 -4.31 -8.53
N ARG A 113 17.38 -4.68 -9.42
CA ARG A 113 18.74 -5.08 -9.05
C ARG A 113 19.52 -3.95 -8.41
N ASP A 114 19.50 -2.76 -9.02
CA ASP A 114 20.40 -1.67 -8.63
C ASP A 114 19.90 -0.84 -7.45
N TYR A 115 18.59 -0.82 -7.18
CA TYR A 115 17.98 0.05 -6.17
C TYR A 115 17.25 -0.71 -5.07
N ILE A 116 16.53 -1.79 -5.39
CA ILE A 116 15.69 -2.48 -4.39
C ILE A 116 16.46 -3.61 -3.69
N GLY A 117 17.48 -4.20 -4.34
CA GLY A 117 18.58 -4.95 -3.71
C GLY A 117 18.25 -6.26 -2.97
N GLU A 118 16.99 -6.53 -2.64
CA GLU A 118 16.61 -7.64 -1.75
C GLU A 118 16.05 -8.87 -2.46
N THR A 119 15.85 -8.81 -3.76
CA THR A 119 15.34 -9.95 -4.53
C THR A 119 16.53 -10.75 -5.07
N ARG A 120 16.81 -11.92 -4.48
CA ARG A 120 17.80 -12.88 -4.99
C ARG A 120 17.58 -13.22 -6.48
N GLN A 121 16.36 -13.02 -6.99
CA GLN A 121 15.93 -13.27 -8.36
C GLN A 121 15.06 -12.10 -8.85
N PRO A 122 15.66 -10.97 -9.26
CA PRO A 122 14.91 -9.77 -9.66
C PRO A 122 13.99 -10.02 -10.86
N ASP A 123 14.34 -10.96 -11.74
CA ASP A 123 13.55 -11.33 -12.93
C ASP A 123 12.15 -11.87 -12.59
N TYR A 124 11.96 -12.39 -11.39
CA TYR A 124 10.65 -12.87 -10.93
C TYR A 124 9.66 -11.73 -10.66
N TYR A 125 10.16 -10.52 -10.42
CA TYR A 125 9.40 -9.35 -10.00
C TYR A 125 9.50 -8.19 -11.01
N ALA A 126 10.52 -8.22 -11.87
CA ALA A 126 10.73 -7.21 -12.88
C ALA A 126 9.64 -7.21 -13.96
N GLY A 127 9.39 -6.02 -14.53
CA GLY A 127 8.44 -5.81 -15.62
C GLY A 127 6.96 -5.98 -15.23
N ARG A 128 6.66 -6.29 -13.96
CA ARG A 128 5.32 -6.51 -13.43
C ARG A 128 5.13 -5.74 -12.12
N TRP A 129 3.89 -5.65 -11.65
CA TRP A 129 3.61 -5.13 -10.33
C TRP A 129 4.12 -6.10 -9.25
N ALA A 130 4.82 -5.57 -8.27
CA ALA A 130 5.20 -6.29 -7.07
C ALA A 130 4.99 -5.40 -5.85
N LYS A 131 4.63 -5.99 -4.72
CA LYS A 131 4.54 -5.30 -3.44
C LYS A 131 5.91 -4.70 -3.11
N ALA A 132 5.91 -3.44 -2.67
CA ALA A 132 7.11 -2.78 -2.21
C ALA A 132 7.65 -3.52 -0.96
N PRO A 133 8.94 -3.87 -0.91
CA PRO A 133 9.55 -4.41 0.31
C PRO A 133 9.42 -3.43 1.48
N ALA A 134 9.15 -3.94 2.68
CA ALA A 134 9.08 -3.13 3.90
C ALA A 134 10.42 -2.45 4.25
N SER A 135 11.51 -2.99 3.74
CA SER A 135 12.89 -2.50 3.87
C SER A 135 13.19 -1.25 3.05
N LEU A 136 12.32 -0.84 2.12
CA LEU A 136 12.47 0.43 1.40
C LEU A 136 12.16 1.60 2.36
N PRO A 137 13.19 2.26 2.95
CA PRO A 137 12.95 3.25 4.00
C PRO A 137 12.25 4.46 3.40
N GLY A 138 11.16 4.93 4.04
CA GLY A 138 10.35 6.04 3.54
C GLY A 138 9.34 5.69 2.44
N PHE A 139 9.10 4.40 2.16
CA PHE A 139 8.16 3.93 1.14
C PHE A 139 6.82 3.41 1.70
N ASP A 140 6.50 3.72 2.97
CA ASP A 140 5.14 3.60 3.49
C ASP A 140 4.33 4.86 3.11
N ILE A 141 3.91 4.92 1.84
CA ILE A 141 3.15 6.06 1.32
C ILE A 141 1.87 6.29 2.16
N PRO A 142 1.03 5.27 2.46
CA PRO A 142 -0.17 5.49 3.25
C PRO A 142 0.11 5.92 4.69
N GLY A 143 1.13 5.35 5.35
CA GLY A 143 1.46 5.63 6.75
C GLY A 143 2.27 6.90 6.98
N VAL A 144 2.96 7.44 5.97
CA VAL A 144 3.79 8.64 6.09
C VAL A 144 3.29 9.81 5.25
N LEU A 145 2.89 9.57 4.00
CA LEU A 145 2.45 10.61 3.06
C LEU A 145 0.92 10.69 2.95
N GLY A 146 0.20 9.75 3.55
CA GLY A 146 -1.26 9.69 3.54
C GLY A 146 -1.89 10.81 4.36
N PRO A 147 -2.82 11.61 3.81
CA PRO A 147 -3.46 12.72 4.53
C PRO A 147 -4.04 12.36 5.91
N LYS A 148 -4.62 11.16 6.06
CA LYS A 148 -5.13 10.66 7.34
C LYS A 148 -4.02 10.41 8.37
N ALA A 149 -2.91 9.81 7.96
CA ALA A 149 -1.77 9.57 8.84
C ALA A 149 -1.13 10.88 9.31
N ILE A 150 -1.00 11.85 8.39
CA ILE A 150 -0.53 13.21 8.71
C ILE A 150 -1.50 13.88 9.69
N ALA A 151 -2.80 13.87 9.42
CA ALA A 151 -3.79 14.44 10.33
C ALA A 151 -3.73 13.82 11.74
N GLN A 152 -3.51 12.51 11.83
CA GLN A 152 -3.29 11.83 13.11
C GLN A 152 -1.99 12.23 13.80
N ALA A 153 -0.91 12.46 13.05
CA ALA A 153 0.33 13.00 13.62
C ALA A 153 0.15 14.42 14.19
N LEU A 154 -0.63 15.26 13.51
CA LEU A 154 -0.90 16.64 13.93
C LEU A 154 -1.67 16.74 15.26
N THR A 155 -2.38 15.70 15.68
CA THR A 155 -3.04 15.68 17.00
C THR A 155 -2.04 15.60 18.16
N ARG A 156 -0.78 15.28 17.87
CA ARG A 156 0.32 15.23 18.85
C ARG A 156 1.10 16.55 18.93
N ALA A 157 0.76 17.54 18.11
CA ALA A 157 1.42 18.84 18.12
C ALA A 157 1.25 19.51 19.49
N SER A 158 2.30 20.17 19.97
CA SER A 158 2.27 20.88 21.27
C SER A 158 1.94 22.36 21.09
N LYS A 159 1.53 23.06 22.15
CA LYS A 159 1.32 24.52 22.09
C LYS A 159 2.59 25.29 21.72
N LYS A 160 3.77 24.76 22.08
CA LYS A 160 5.09 25.31 21.75
C LYS A 160 5.71 24.55 20.58
N THR A 161 4.94 24.36 19.51
CA THR A 161 5.43 23.66 18.31
C THR A 161 6.64 24.41 17.73
N PRO A 162 7.79 23.76 17.52
CA PRO A 162 8.96 24.39 16.91
C PRO A 162 8.64 25.00 15.54
N THR A 163 9.39 26.02 15.14
CA THR A 163 9.22 26.68 13.84
C THR A 163 10.50 26.73 13.05
N GLU A 164 10.39 26.62 11.73
CA GLU A 164 11.49 26.77 10.78
C GLU A 164 11.01 27.41 9.48
N ASN A 165 11.94 27.80 8.60
CA ASN A 165 11.60 28.35 7.29
C ASN A 165 11.65 27.28 6.20
N VAL A 166 10.61 27.22 5.38
CA VAL A 166 10.53 26.37 4.18
C VAL A 166 10.48 27.26 2.96
N ASN A 167 11.60 27.38 2.24
CA ASN A 167 11.69 28.22 1.03
C ASN A 167 11.19 29.65 1.28
N GLY A 168 11.59 30.24 2.42
CA GLY A 168 11.18 31.59 2.83
C GLY A 168 9.81 31.67 3.52
N VAL A 169 9.06 30.57 3.63
CA VAL A 169 7.76 30.54 4.34
C VAL A 169 7.95 30.04 5.77
N PRO A 170 7.61 30.82 6.81
CA PRO A 170 7.61 30.35 8.20
C PRO A 170 6.64 29.18 8.38
N ALA A 171 7.10 28.11 9.00
CA ALA A 171 6.38 26.86 9.15
C ALA A 171 6.47 26.32 10.58
N TYR A 172 5.39 25.69 11.04
CA TYR A 172 5.41 24.78 12.18
C TYR A 172 6.04 23.46 11.77
N ARG A 173 6.92 22.91 12.61
CA ARG A 173 7.54 21.60 12.46
C ARG A 173 6.93 20.64 13.48
N VAL A 174 6.22 19.62 13.00
CA VAL A 174 5.66 18.55 13.82
C VAL A 174 6.48 17.29 13.64
N ASP A 175 7.27 16.96 14.66
CA ASP A 175 8.17 15.82 14.67
C ASP A 175 7.45 14.54 15.11
N THR A 176 7.71 13.45 14.40
CA THR A 176 7.22 12.13 14.77
C THR A 176 8.31 11.08 14.59
N ALA A 177 8.09 9.88 15.09
CA ALA A 177 9.01 8.76 14.86
C ALA A 177 9.17 8.42 13.36
N GLY A 178 8.17 8.72 12.52
CA GLY A 178 8.16 8.35 11.11
C GLY A 178 8.54 9.48 10.14
N ALA A 179 8.30 10.73 10.51
CA ALA A 179 8.55 11.90 9.66
C ALA A 179 8.41 13.23 10.43
N ASP A 180 9.01 14.28 9.86
CA ASP A 180 8.71 15.66 10.21
C ASP A 180 7.72 16.24 9.19
N TYR A 181 6.66 16.88 9.69
CA TYR A 181 5.66 17.56 8.87
C TYR A 181 5.78 19.06 9.02
N LEU A 182 5.92 19.76 7.90
CA LEU A 182 6.13 21.21 7.87
C LEU A 182 4.90 21.91 7.31
N LEU A 183 4.23 22.71 8.14
CA LEU A 183 2.98 23.38 7.81
C LEU A 183 3.14 24.90 7.91
N SER A 184 2.57 25.66 6.98
CA SER A 184 2.67 27.12 7.03
C SER A 184 2.15 27.68 8.37
N LYS A 185 2.88 28.64 8.94
CA LYS A 185 2.43 29.32 10.17
C LYS A 185 1.19 30.17 9.90
N ALA A 186 1.13 30.78 8.72
CA ALA A 186 -0.07 31.49 8.25
C ALA A 186 -1.22 30.51 7.95
N ALA A 187 -2.44 30.93 8.26
CA ALA A 187 -3.64 30.23 7.82
C ALA A 187 -3.66 30.13 6.27
N PRO A 188 -4.13 29.01 5.69
CA PRO A 188 -4.85 27.90 6.32
C PRO A 188 -3.94 26.76 6.82
N HIS A 189 -2.69 27.03 7.20
CA HIS A 189 -1.74 26.03 7.70
C HIS A 189 -1.48 24.89 6.71
N ARG A 190 -1.14 25.26 5.48
CA ARG A 190 -0.94 24.30 4.39
C ARG A 190 0.29 23.45 4.64
N LEU A 191 0.20 22.16 4.36
CA LEU A 191 1.37 21.30 4.33
C LEU A 191 2.30 21.76 3.19
N LEU A 192 3.53 22.13 3.55
CA LEU A 192 4.56 22.63 2.65
C LEU A 192 5.56 21.54 2.29
N SER A 193 5.91 20.69 3.27
CA SER A 193 6.93 19.67 3.09
C SER A 193 6.75 18.50 4.06
N VAL A 194 7.17 17.31 3.63
CA VAL A 194 7.30 16.12 4.47
C VAL A 194 8.74 15.64 4.41
N ARG A 195 9.32 15.34 5.58
CA ARG A 195 10.67 14.77 5.72
C ARG A 195 10.58 13.43 6.43
N PRO A 196 10.49 12.30 5.70
CA PRO A 196 10.49 10.99 6.34
C PRO A 196 11.76 10.77 7.17
N ALA A 197 11.63 10.05 8.28
CA ALA A 197 12.74 9.69 9.14
C ALA A 197 13.72 8.77 8.39
N GLY A 198 15.03 9.00 8.58
CA GLY A 198 16.09 8.22 7.92
C GLY A 198 17.41 9.00 7.81
N ARG A 199 18.53 8.27 7.64
CA ARG A 199 19.90 8.81 7.64
C ARG A 199 20.20 9.78 6.48
N THR A 200 19.38 9.76 5.43
CA THR A 200 19.45 10.62 4.25
C THR A 200 18.06 11.23 4.03
N SER A 201 17.65 12.13 4.93
CA SER A 201 16.26 12.56 5.09
C SER A 201 15.66 13.01 3.75
N PRO A 202 14.79 12.20 3.12
CA PRO A 202 14.11 12.60 1.91
C PRO A 202 13.37 13.91 2.18
N ARG A 203 13.29 14.79 1.20
CA ARG A 203 12.45 15.98 1.32
C ARG A 203 11.45 16.00 0.19
N PHE A 204 10.18 15.93 0.55
CA PHE A 204 9.08 16.14 -0.36
C PHE A 204 8.56 17.55 -0.21
N ALA A 205 8.50 18.29 -1.31
CA ALA A 205 7.61 19.44 -1.43
C ALA A 205 6.18 18.93 -1.56
N ALA A 206 5.26 19.51 -0.79
CA ALA A 206 3.86 19.13 -0.77
C ALA A 206 3.01 20.24 -1.38
N ALA A 207 2.04 19.87 -2.20
CA ALA A 207 1.07 20.80 -2.78
C ALA A 207 -0.30 20.12 -2.96
N PRO A 208 -1.42 20.85 -2.94
CA PRO A 208 -2.72 20.29 -3.30
C PRO A 208 -2.72 19.73 -4.74
N VAL A 209 -3.47 18.65 -4.97
CA VAL A 209 -3.74 18.16 -6.33
C VAL A 209 -4.68 19.13 -7.04
N VAL A 210 -4.24 19.70 -8.16
CA VAL A 210 -5.02 20.65 -8.97
C VAL A 210 -6.14 19.94 -9.75
N ALA A 211 -5.82 18.82 -10.41
CA ALA A 211 -6.73 18.08 -11.28
C ALA A 211 -6.98 16.64 -10.76
N PRO A 212 -7.84 16.46 -9.73
CA PRO A 212 -8.06 15.14 -9.12
C PRO A 212 -8.60 14.08 -10.11
N ALA A 213 -9.32 14.48 -11.16
CA ALA A 213 -9.78 13.56 -12.19
C ALA A 213 -8.60 12.83 -12.90
N THR A 214 -7.49 13.54 -13.15
CA THR A 214 -6.29 12.95 -13.78
C THR A 214 -5.59 11.94 -12.87
N LEU A 215 -5.59 12.20 -11.56
CA LEU A 215 -5.09 11.26 -10.55
C LEU A 215 -5.85 9.93 -10.68
N PHE A 216 -7.18 9.96 -10.67
CA PHE A 216 -8.00 8.76 -10.77
C PHE A 216 -7.90 8.07 -12.14
N ALA A 217 -7.75 8.85 -13.23
CA ALA A 217 -7.54 8.31 -14.57
C ALA A 217 -6.24 7.48 -14.67
N GLU A 218 -5.21 7.84 -13.91
CA GLU A 218 -3.97 7.06 -13.85
C GLU A 218 -3.98 5.96 -12.80
N LEU A 219 -4.57 6.23 -11.63
CA LEU A 219 -4.64 5.28 -10.51
C LEU A 219 -5.43 4.03 -10.89
N ARG A 220 -6.61 4.19 -11.50
CA ARG A 220 -7.52 3.09 -11.78
C ARG A 220 -6.93 2.00 -12.69
N PRO A 221 -6.32 2.30 -13.87
CA PRO A 221 -5.72 1.27 -14.71
C PRO A 221 -4.51 0.59 -14.05
N ARG A 222 -3.76 1.30 -13.20
CA ARG A 222 -2.66 0.70 -12.42
C ARG A 222 -3.19 -0.32 -11.41
N VAL A 223 -4.24 0.02 -10.68
CA VAL A 223 -4.94 -0.90 -9.77
C VAL A 223 -5.54 -2.09 -10.52
N ALA A 224 -6.14 -1.86 -11.69
CA ALA A 224 -6.64 -2.95 -12.54
C ALA A 224 -5.52 -3.93 -12.97
N GLY A 225 -4.29 -3.42 -13.12
CA GLY A 225 -3.11 -4.20 -13.44
C GLY A 225 -2.51 -4.99 -12.28
N LEU A 226 -3.01 -4.86 -11.04
CA LEU A 226 -2.43 -5.53 -9.87
C LEU A 226 -2.74 -7.03 -9.80
N GLY A 227 -3.62 -7.58 -10.64
CA GLY A 227 -3.92 -9.01 -10.66
C GLY A 227 -2.66 -9.84 -10.92
N GLY A 228 -2.28 -10.70 -9.96
CA GLY A 228 -1.05 -11.48 -9.99
C GLY A 228 0.20 -10.67 -9.61
N ALA A 229 0.05 -9.53 -8.93
CA ALA A 229 1.17 -8.77 -8.40
C ALA A 229 1.96 -9.63 -7.42
N ALA A 230 3.27 -9.64 -7.55
CA ALA A 230 4.13 -10.51 -6.75
C ALA A 230 4.36 -9.93 -5.34
N ASP A 231 4.61 -10.79 -4.34
CA ASP A 231 5.04 -10.40 -3.00
C ASP A 231 6.49 -10.89 -2.74
N PRO A 232 7.50 -10.00 -2.78
CA PRO A 232 8.89 -10.36 -2.46
C PRO A 232 9.10 -10.83 -1.01
N GLY A 233 8.19 -10.50 -0.10
CA GLY A 233 8.24 -10.92 1.31
C GLY A 233 7.82 -12.36 1.54
N LEU A 234 7.07 -12.95 0.59
CA LEU A 234 6.66 -14.36 0.63
C LEU A 234 7.64 -15.20 -0.20
N ARG A 235 8.46 -16.01 0.49
CA ARG A 235 9.47 -16.86 -0.16
C ARG A 235 9.08 -18.31 -0.04
N PHE A 236 9.22 -19.06 -1.12
CA PHE A 236 8.90 -20.48 -1.16
C PHE A 236 10.16 -21.29 -1.44
N GLN A 237 10.28 -22.43 -0.75
CA GLN A 237 11.20 -23.48 -1.11
C GLN A 237 10.47 -24.44 -2.07
N PRO A 238 10.81 -24.49 -3.37
CA PRO A 238 10.21 -25.43 -4.29
C PRO A 238 10.79 -26.84 -4.05
N GLY A 239 9.93 -27.86 -4.19
CA GLY A 239 10.33 -29.26 -4.29
C GLY A 239 10.59 -29.69 -5.73
N THR A 240 10.67 -31.00 -5.95
CA THR A 240 10.91 -31.59 -7.27
C THR A 240 9.75 -31.33 -8.21
N LEU A 241 10.05 -30.79 -9.40
CA LEU A 241 9.10 -30.63 -10.49
C LEU A 241 8.72 -32.02 -11.04
N THR A 242 7.41 -32.28 -11.16
CA THR A 242 6.89 -33.48 -11.80
C THR A 242 5.98 -33.15 -12.98
N PHE A 243 5.94 -34.05 -13.95
CA PHE A 243 5.07 -33.97 -15.12
C PHE A 243 3.90 -34.94 -14.97
N HIS A 244 2.72 -34.53 -15.41
CA HIS A 244 1.53 -35.37 -15.44
C HIS A 244 0.83 -35.24 -16.79
N ASN A 245 0.43 -36.37 -17.37
CA ASN A 245 -0.31 -36.46 -18.61
C ASN A 245 0.37 -35.69 -19.77
N CYS A 246 1.69 -35.80 -19.91
CA CYS A 246 2.44 -35.12 -20.97
C CYS A 246 2.74 -36.07 -22.14
N ASP A 247 3.03 -37.33 -21.83
CA ASP A 247 3.35 -38.33 -22.83
C ASP A 247 2.12 -38.64 -23.69
N ARG A 248 2.31 -38.52 -25.01
CA ARG A 248 1.28 -38.82 -26.02
C ARG A 248 -0.03 -38.04 -25.87
N ASN A 249 -0.04 -36.97 -25.06
CA ASN A 249 -1.24 -36.19 -24.79
C ASN A 249 -1.24 -34.87 -25.54
N THR A 250 -2.03 -34.80 -26.62
CA THR A 250 -2.22 -33.56 -27.38
C THR A 250 -3.12 -32.55 -26.68
N ASN A 251 -3.80 -32.90 -25.58
CA ASN A 251 -4.70 -31.98 -24.89
C ASN A 251 -3.98 -31.09 -23.86
N GLY A 252 -2.77 -31.49 -23.45
CA GLY A 252 -1.87 -30.63 -22.68
C GLY A 252 -0.81 -31.42 -21.93
N CYS A 253 0.02 -30.70 -21.19
CA CYS A 253 0.99 -31.26 -20.25
C CYS A 253 0.90 -30.51 -18.93
N THR A 254 0.71 -31.25 -17.84
CA THR A 254 0.56 -30.66 -16.50
C THR A 254 1.89 -30.67 -15.78
N VAL A 255 2.32 -29.49 -15.33
CA VAL A 255 3.48 -29.30 -14.44
C VAL A 255 2.96 -29.22 -13.02
N SER A 256 3.58 -29.99 -12.12
CA SER A 256 3.25 -30.03 -10.69
C SER A 256 4.51 -29.73 -9.88
N VAL A 257 4.40 -28.80 -8.93
CA VAL A 257 5.52 -28.38 -8.08
C VAL A 257 5.04 -28.29 -6.63
N PRO A 258 5.53 -29.18 -5.73
CA PRO A 258 5.40 -28.98 -4.31
C PRO A 258 6.12 -27.69 -3.89
N ALA A 259 5.56 -26.94 -2.96
CA ALA A 259 6.16 -25.72 -2.45
C ALA A 259 5.90 -25.58 -0.95
N THR A 260 6.88 -25.04 -0.23
CA THR A 260 6.73 -24.73 1.20
C THR A 260 7.08 -23.27 1.44
N LEU A 261 6.19 -22.53 2.10
CA LEU A 261 6.48 -21.16 2.52
C LEU A 261 7.65 -21.17 3.52
N SER A 262 8.76 -20.54 3.15
CA SER A 262 9.98 -20.43 3.96
C SER A 262 10.07 -19.09 4.69
N SER A 263 9.48 -18.02 4.14
CA SER A 263 9.46 -16.69 4.74
C SER A 263 8.12 -16.00 4.52
N PRO A 264 7.57 -15.28 5.52
CA PRO A 264 8.10 -15.12 6.89
C PRO A 264 7.95 -16.40 7.73
N SER A 265 8.79 -16.59 8.75
CA SER A 265 8.68 -17.69 9.70
C SER A 265 7.44 -17.57 10.59
N GLY A 266 6.97 -18.69 11.16
CA GLY A 266 5.82 -18.70 12.06
C GLY A 266 4.47 -18.75 11.34
N LYS A 267 3.51 -17.93 11.78
CA LYS A 267 2.14 -17.93 11.24
C LYS A 267 2.12 -17.47 9.78
N VAL A 268 1.36 -18.17 8.95
CA VAL A 268 1.12 -17.76 7.56
C VAL A 268 0.41 -16.39 7.54
N PRO A 269 0.95 -15.38 6.84
CA PRO A 269 0.29 -14.09 6.72
C PRO A 269 -1.12 -14.24 6.14
N ALA A 270 -2.07 -13.46 6.65
CA ALA A 270 -3.42 -13.46 6.11
C ALA A 270 -3.41 -13.12 4.62
N GLY A 271 -4.10 -13.92 3.80
CA GLY A 271 -4.15 -13.72 2.36
C GLY A 271 -2.87 -14.10 1.61
N ALA A 272 -1.90 -14.78 2.25
CA ALA A 272 -0.70 -15.26 1.55
C ALA A 272 -1.08 -16.24 0.42
N ARG A 273 -0.50 -16.02 -0.77
CA ARG A 273 -0.73 -16.84 -1.95
C ARG A 273 0.59 -17.26 -2.58
N ALA A 274 0.62 -18.46 -3.13
CA ALA A 274 1.71 -18.98 -3.93
C ALA A 274 1.28 -19.08 -5.38
N ALA A 275 2.05 -18.50 -6.29
CA ALA A 275 1.81 -18.54 -7.72
C ALA A 275 2.88 -19.38 -8.42
N LEU A 276 2.44 -20.39 -9.17
CA LEU A 276 3.28 -21.16 -10.07
C LEU A 276 3.27 -20.54 -11.45
N ARG A 277 4.45 -20.37 -12.03
CA ARG A 277 4.65 -20.01 -13.43
C ARG A 277 5.56 -21.04 -14.06
N ALA A 278 5.04 -21.80 -15.02
CA ALA A 278 5.80 -22.82 -15.72
C ALA A 278 5.83 -22.55 -17.24
N ALA A 279 6.93 -22.91 -17.87
CA ALA A 279 7.08 -22.89 -19.31
C ALA A 279 7.71 -24.21 -19.76
N ILE A 280 7.24 -24.75 -20.87
CA ILE A 280 7.77 -25.96 -21.49
C ILE A 280 8.48 -25.55 -22.78
N THR A 281 9.67 -26.10 -22.99
CA THR A 281 10.42 -25.92 -24.23
C THR A 281 10.93 -27.25 -24.77
N SER A 282 11.28 -27.29 -26.04
CA SER A 282 11.98 -28.41 -26.66
C SER A 282 13.11 -27.85 -27.52
N ARG A 283 14.36 -28.21 -27.19
CA ARG A 283 15.57 -27.70 -27.85
C ARG A 283 15.58 -26.16 -27.94
N GLY A 284 15.26 -25.50 -26.83
CA GLY A 284 15.18 -24.04 -26.74
C GLY A 284 13.95 -23.39 -27.39
N ARG A 285 13.08 -24.15 -28.09
CA ARG A 285 11.86 -23.61 -28.69
C ARG A 285 10.68 -23.67 -27.72
N PRO A 286 9.94 -22.58 -27.49
CA PRO A 286 8.82 -22.59 -26.56
C PRO A 286 7.67 -23.46 -27.09
N LEU A 287 7.20 -24.38 -26.24
CA LEU A 287 5.98 -25.18 -26.48
C LEU A 287 4.77 -24.60 -25.75
N GLY A 288 4.98 -23.71 -24.78
CA GLY A 288 3.92 -22.96 -24.12
C GLY A 288 4.23 -22.67 -22.66
N SER A 289 3.33 -21.93 -22.00
CA SER A 289 3.44 -21.59 -20.59
C SER A 289 2.10 -21.71 -19.88
N CYS A 290 2.13 -22.00 -18.59
CA CYS A 290 0.95 -22.01 -17.73
C CYS A 290 1.21 -21.29 -16.41
N ARG A 291 0.13 -20.88 -15.76
CA ARG A 291 0.16 -20.25 -14.44
C ARG A 291 -1.00 -20.73 -13.58
N THR A 292 -0.76 -20.85 -12.28
CA THR A 292 -1.81 -21.03 -11.27
C THR A 292 -1.43 -20.23 -10.02
N SER A 293 -2.40 -20.00 -9.13
CA SER A 293 -2.23 -19.29 -7.88
C SER A 293 -3.17 -19.85 -6.84
N GLU A 294 -2.64 -20.23 -5.68
CA GLU A 294 -3.40 -20.83 -4.58
C GLU A 294 -3.09 -20.16 -3.24
N GLN A 295 -4.05 -20.22 -2.32
CA GLN A 295 -3.83 -19.73 -0.95
C GLN A 295 -2.87 -20.67 -0.22
N VAL A 296 -1.96 -20.09 0.57
CA VAL A 296 -1.04 -20.88 1.39
C VAL A 296 -1.81 -21.41 2.61
N PRO A 297 -1.89 -22.74 2.79
CA PRO A 297 -2.57 -23.32 3.95
C PRO A 297 -1.78 -23.04 5.25
N SER A 298 -2.42 -23.19 6.40
CA SER A 298 -1.77 -23.02 7.72
C SER A 298 -0.55 -23.93 7.91
N GLY A 299 -0.56 -25.12 7.31
CA GLY A 299 0.56 -26.06 7.26
C GLY A 299 1.73 -25.64 6.36
N ARG A 300 1.64 -24.48 5.68
CA ARG A 300 2.69 -23.84 4.85
C ARG A 300 3.12 -24.57 3.59
N ALA A 301 2.79 -25.85 3.45
CA ALA A 301 3.08 -26.67 2.28
C ALA A 301 1.85 -26.82 1.37
N LEU A 302 2.05 -26.74 0.06
CA LEU A 302 1.03 -26.96 -0.95
C LEU A 302 1.65 -27.52 -2.23
N THR A 303 0.83 -28.04 -3.13
CA THR A 303 1.27 -28.50 -4.45
C THR A 303 0.55 -27.71 -5.52
N LEU A 304 1.30 -26.91 -6.28
CA LEU A 304 0.76 -26.10 -7.35
C LEU A 304 0.77 -26.88 -8.65
N ARG A 305 -0.33 -26.83 -9.40
CA ARG A 305 -0.45 -27.51 -10.71
C ARG A 305 -0.97 -26.56 -11.78
N CYS A 306 -0.35 -26.60 -12.95
CA CYS A 306 -0.89 -25.92 -14.13
C CYS A 306 -0.64 -26.72 -15.41
N THR A 307 -1.52 -26.57 -16.40
CA THR A 307 -1.46 -27.32 -17.66
C THR A 307 -1.14 -26.40 -18.82
N VAL A 308 -0.14 -26.77 -19.62
CA VAL A 308 0.15 -26.14 -20.90
C VAL A 308 -0.74 -26.76 -21.97
N THR A 309 -1.60 -25.94 -22.59
CA THR A 309 -2.58 -26.38 -23.61
C THR A 309 -2.37 -25.66 -24.96
N SER A 310 -1.21 -25.03 -25.15
CA SER A 310 -0.92 -24.18 -26.31
C SER A 310 -0.98 -24.97 -27.63
N GLY A 311 -1.30 -24.30 -28.75
CA GLY A 311 -1.27 -24.94 -30.08
C GLY A 311 0.12 -25.49 -30.46
N LEU A 312 1.20 -24.86 -29.99
CA LEU A 312 2.57 -25.31 -30.23
C LEU A 312 2.84 -26.66 -29.56
N TRP A 313 2.37 -26.84 -28.33
CA TRP A 313 2.41 -28.12 -27.63
C TRP A 313 1.67 -29.20 -28.44
N ARG A 314 0.42 -28.94 -28.83
CA ARG A 314 -0.40 -29.93 -29.56
C ARG A 314 0.25 -30.35 -30.87
N GLY A 315 0.75 -29.39 -31.65
CA GLY A 315 1.43 -29.66 -32.91
C GLY A 315 2.75 -30.41 -32.72
N TRP A 316 3.48 -30.12 -31.64
CA TRP A 316 4.71 -30.84 -31.31
C TRP A 316 4.44 -32.29 -30.91
N VAL A 317 3.46 -32.55 -30.04
CA VAL A 317 3.09 -33.91 -29.63
C VAL A 317 2.62 -34.73 -30.84
N ARG A 318 1.76 -34.17 -31.70
CA ARG A 318 1.30 -34.87 -32.92
C ARG A 318 2.48 -35.29 -33.80
N ARG A 319 3.39 -34.38 -34.11
CA ARG A 319 4.60 -34.71 -34.89
C ARG A 319 5.44 -35.81 -34.24
N ALA A 320 5.57 -35.78 -32.92
CA ALA A 320 6.31 -36.81 -32.17
C ALA A 320 5.62 -38.18 -32.20
N LEU A 321 4.29 -38.22 -32.30
CA LEU A 321 3.51 -39.45 -32.46
C LEU A 321 3.60 -39.99 -33.90
N ASP A 322 3.56 -39.09 -34.89
CA ASP A 322 3.54 -39.46 -36.31
C ASP A 322 4.91 -39.91 -36.84
N ASN A 323 6.01 -39.52 -36.18
CA ASN A 323 7.37 -39.76 -36.65
C ASN A 323 8.22 -40.43 -35.55
N PRO A 324 8.66 -41.69 -35.72
CA PRO A 324 9.52 -42.36 -34.74
C PRO A 324 10.80 -41.56 -34.43
N GLY A 325 11.14 -41.41 -33.15
CA GLY A 325 12.34 -40.69 -32.73
C GLY A 325 12.32 -40.20 -31.29
N SER A 326 13.40 -39.51 -30.88
CA SER A 326 13.51 -38.88 -29.55
C SER A 326 13.10 -37.41 -29.61
N TYR A 327 12.10 -37.06 -28.80
CA TYR A 327 11.52 -35.73 -28.69
C TYR A 327 11.66 -35.21 -27.26
N PRO A 328 12.86 -34.79 -26.83
CA PRO A 328 13.04 -34.27 -25.49
C PRO A 328 12.31 -32.95 -25.33
N TYR A 329 11.69 -32.77 -24.18
CA TYR A 329 11.15 -31.51 -23.70
C TYR A 329 11.59 -31.28 -22.25
N GLU A 330 11.66 -30.02 -21.87
CA GLU A 330 12.05 -29.59 -20.54
C GLU A 330 11.06 -28.55 -20.03
N ALA A 331 10.97 -28.38 -18.72
CA ALA A 331 10.18 -27.32 -18.12
C ALA A 331 10.98 -26.52 -17.11
N THR A 332 10.80 -25.20 -17.17
CA THR A 332 11.19 -24.28 -16.12
C THR A 332 9.96 -23.95 -15.30
N ALA A 333 10.03 -24.05 -13.98
CA ALA A 333 8.95 -23.67 -13.08
C ALA A 333 9.46 -22.79 -11.95
N HIS A 334 8.70 -21.74 -11.66
CA HIS A 334 8.99 -20.80 -10.59
C HIS A 334 7.78 -20.67 -9.68
N VAL A 335 8.00 -20.81 -8.37
CA VAL A 335 7.00 -20.55 -7.35
C VAL A 335 7.33 -19.22 -6.70
N ILE A 336 6.41 -18.27 -6.78
CA ILE A 336 6.56 -16.91 -6.25
C ILE A 336 5.42 -16.57 -5.32
N GLY A 337 5.67 -15.67 -4.37
CA GLY A 337 4.61 -15.03 -3.61
C GLY A 337 3.72 -14.15 -4.48
N GLU A 338 2.42 -14.18 -4.24
CA GLU A 338 1.44 -13.29 -4.86
C GLU A 338 0.78 -12.42 -3.77
N ALA A 339 0.82 -11.10 -3.99
CA ALA A 339 0.25 -10.09 -3.11
C ALA A 339 -1.24 -9.84 -3.41
N VAL A 340 -1.63 -9.95 -4.68
CA VAL A 340 -3.00 -9.66 -5.13
C VAL A 340 -3.42 -10.71 -6.15
N GLY A 341 -4.46 -11.48 -5.84
CA GLY A 341 -5.07 -12.38 -6.81
C GLY A 341 -5.96 -11.64 -7.79
N ALA A 342 -6.17 -12.22 -8.98
CA ALA A 342 -7.03 -11.60 -10.01
C ALA A 342 -8.46 -11.35 -9.50
N GLN A 343 -8.97 -12.24 -8.63
CA GLN A 343 -10.28 -12.10 -8.00
C GLN A 343 -10.38 -10.94 -7.00
N ASP A 344 -9.27 -10.41 -6.50
CA ASP A 344 -9.26 -9.34 -5.49
C ASP A 344 -9.25 -7.94 -6.14
N VAL A 345 -8.90 -7.85 -7.42
CA VAL A 345 -8.83 -6.60 -8.18
C VAL A 345 -10.16 -5.82 -8.19
N PRO A 346 -11.34 -6.45 -8.40
CA PRO A 346 -12.62 -5.74 -8.35
C PRO A 346 -12.87 -5.05 -7.00
N LYS A 347 -12.47 -5.67 -5.88
CA LYS A 347 -12.57 -5.07 -4.55
C LYS A 347 -11.70 -3.80 -4.45
N LEU A 348 -10.45 -3.86 -4.92
CA LEU A 348 -9.55 -2.71 -4.93
C LEU A 348 -10.08 -1.57 -5.82
N LEU A 349 -10.59 -1.90 -7.01
CA LEU A 349 -11.21 -0.92 -7.90
C LEU A 349 -12.44 -0.27 -7.25
N SER A 350 -13.25 -1.03 -6.51
CA SER A 350 -14.42 -0.48 -5.80
C SER A 350 -14.04 0.55 -4.73
N LEU A 351 -12.88 0.39 -4.08
CA LEU A 351 -12.34 1.36 -3.12
C LEU A 351 -11.97 2.66 -3.85
N VAL A 352 -11.18 2.55 -4.93
CA VAL A 352 -10.77 3.70 -5.75
C VAL A 352 -11.98 4.43 -6.34
N ASP A 353 -12.99 3.70 -6.83
CA ASP A 353 -14.19 4.31 -7.41
C ASP A 353 -15.05 5.01 -6.34
N ARG A 354 -15.08 4.51 -5.09
CA ARG A 354 -15.69 5.20 -3.95
C ARG A 354 -14.97 6.51 -3.65
N GLU A 355 -13.65 6.48 -3.58
CA GLU A 355 -12.82 7.67 -3.35
C GLU A 355 -13.04 8.70 -4.44
N ARG A 356 -13.04 8.27 -5.70
CA ARG A 356 -13.31 9.12 -6.86
C ARG A 356 -14.65 9.83 -6.72
N ARG A 357 -15.72 9.09 -6.39
CA ARG A 357 -17.05 9.69 -6.17
C ARG A 357 -17.03 10.69 -5.03
N ALA A 358 -16.34 10.40 -3.93
CA ALA A 358 -16.27 11.32 -2.79
C ALA A 358 -15.54 12.63 -3.16
N VAL A 359 -14.43 12.55 -3.91
CA VAL A 359 -13.59 13.71 -4.26
C VAL A 359 -14.18 14.55 -5.40
N LEU A 360 -14.82 13.92 -6.38
CA LEU A 360 -15.35 14.60 -7.57
C LEU A 360 -16.80 15.07 -7.40
N ARG A 361 -17.48 14.69 -6.31
CA ARG A 361 -18.82 15.20 -6.02
C ARG A 361 -18.76 16.72 -5.85
N PRO A 362 -19.61 17.49 -6.56
CA PRO A 362 -19.79 18.90 -6.27
C PRO A 362 -20.19 19.04 -4.79
N LYS A 363 -19.58 20.00 -4.07
CA LYS A 363 -20.13 20.37 -2.75
C LYS A 363 -21.58 20.82 -2.98
N PRO A 364 -22.54 20.35 -2.16
CA PRO A 364 -23.89 20.90 -2.22
C PRO A 364 -23.79 22.42 -2.02
N ASN A 365 -24.37 23.19 -2.93
CA ASN A 365 -24.55 24.61 -2.70
C ASN A 365 -25.47 24.74 -1.48
N THR A 366 -24.94 25.17 -0.35
CA THR A 366 -25.77 25.63 0.76
C THR A 366 -26.57 26.82 0.24
N PRO A 367 -27.92 26.77 0.19
CA PRO A 367 -28.70 27.94 -0.14
C PRO A 367 -28.34 29.03 0.87
N GLY A 368 -27.77 30.14 0.39
CA GLY A 368 -27.58 31.31 1.23
C GLY A 368 -28.93 31.76 1.79
N PRO A 369 -29.00 32.31 3.00
CA PRO A 369 -30.24 32.85 3.52
C PRO A 369 -30.76 33.89 2.53
N SER A 370 -31.96 33.67 2.01
CA SER A 370 -32.68 34.61 1.16
C SER A 370 -32.88 35.91 1.95
N GLY A 371 -31.93 36.84 1.79
CA GLY A 371 -32.06 38.21 2.24
C GLY A 371 -33.15 38.88 1.42
N SER A 372 -34.38 38.78 1.90
CA SER A 372 -35.48 39.65 1.51
C SER A 372 -35.18 41.07 2.03
N SER A 373 -34.34 41.81 1.33
CA SER A 373 -34.31 43.28 1.45
C SER A 373 -35.41 43.83 0.56
N ARG A 374 -36.60 44.00 1.15
CA ARG A 374 -37.69 44.81 0.62
C ARG A 374 -37.24 46.27 0.71
N PRO A 375 -37.25 47.08 -0.36
CA PRO A 375 -37.00 48.51 -0.25
C PRO A 375 -38.23 49.17 0.40
N ASP A 376 -38.04 49.73 1.59
CA ASP A 376 -38.98 50.66 2.19
C ASP A 376 -39.00 51.95 1.36
N ALA A 377 -40.12 52.16 0.66
CA ALA A 377 -40.42 53.44 0.03
C ALA A 377 -40.92 54.41 1.11
N ALA A 378 -40.04 55.32 1.55
CA ALA A 378 -40.41 56.46 2.39
C ALA A 378 -40.26 57.78 1.62
N ARG A 379 -41.42 58.41 1.41
CA ARG A 379 -41.71 59.86 1.41
C ARG A 379 -40.96 60.77 0.43
N SER A 380 -41.74 61.41 -0.44
CA SER A 380 -41.58 62.84 -0.70
C SER A 380 -42.98 63.45 -0.79
N ALA A 381 -43.30 64.29 0.19
CA ALA A 381 -44.46 65.15 0.23
C ALA A 381 -43.96 66.59 0.31
N THR A 382 -44.40 67.44 -0.63
CA THR A 382 -44.60 68.91 -0.53
C THR A 382 -44.88 69.46 -1.95
N PRO A 383 -45.36 70.71 -2.12
CA PRO A 383 -46.22 71.54 -1.27
C PRO A 383 -47.42 72.16 -2.03
N SER A 384 -48.20 72.88 -1.25
CA SER A 384 -49.41 73.67 -1.51
C SER A 384 -49.27 74.82 -2.53
N GLY A 385 -50.41 75.16 -3.16
CA GLY A 385 -50.80 76.52 -3.55
C GLY A 385 -51.58 76.58 -4.88
N PRO A 386 -52.35 77.65 -5.16
CA PRO A 386 -53.03 78.62 -4.30
C PRO A 386 -54.53 78.31 -4.09
#